data_AF-A0A3P3XP43-F1
#
_entry.id   AF-A0A3P3XP43-F1
#
_cell.length_a   1.000
_cell.length_b   1.000
_cell.length_c   1.000
_cell.angle_alpha   90.00
_cell.angle_beta   90.00
_cell.angle_gamma   90.00
#
_symmetry.space_group_name_H-M   'P 1'
#
loop_
_entity.id
_entity.type
_entity.pdbx_description
1 polymer ?
#
loop_
_entity_poly.entity_id
_entity_poly.type
_entity_poly.pdbx_seq_one_letter_code
_entity_poly.pdbx_strand_id
1 'polypeptide(L)'
;MRTEDEDQTKEKRAIDSEAPFSPAIAGQLNRQGYESGEGWILTEPSLDYLGSVAWAEGSYLSHRVVVILARNQNVGIVLAGNIYDQWGINALRDIGIKILKRYIEEQFKIPPPSFSRPEVREIPADVSPQPGLYASSQGVAIVGVGNNLVTLKCNRAYSEFAFSTGESFLPTTENEFRELKIIDSASFLIRWNTGTEALMRRPSFTHYSFIVPPREGTYRPDAEASGGWSDFWVIASHSQYFTISGGDMKEYLLLDSSPTTAGILCDDGSVFFGKQVLIDPSGTVSIRSVSSDP
;
A
#
# COMPACT_ATOMS: atom_id res chain seq x y z
N MET A 1 49.46 -21.77 -15.42
CA MET A 1 49.10 -20.68 -14.50
C MET A 1 48.58 -19.56 -15.40
N ARG A 2 47.30 -19.55 -15.80
CA ARG A 2 46.06 -19.24 -15.05
C ARG A 2 46.09 -17.85 -14.41
N THR A 3 45.45 -16.88 -15.07
CA THR A 3 44.48 -15.90 -14.51
C THR A 3 44.04 -14.93 -15.63
N GLU A 4 42.95 -15.25 -16.33
CA GLU A 4 42.20 -14.30 -17.18
C GLU A 4 40.67 -14.44 -17.03
N ASP A 5 40.17 -15.12 -15.99
CA ASP A 5 38.73 -15.40 -15.84
C ASP A 5 38.04 -14.68 -14.66
N GLU A 6 38.72 -13.78 -13.94
CA GLU A 6 38.16 -13.20 -12.70
C GLU A 6 37.40 -11.87 -12.86
N ASP A 7 37.37 -11.24 -14.03
CA ASP A 7 36.78 -9.89 -14.17
C ASP A 7 35.35 -9.86 -14.76
N GLN A 8 34.89 -10.89 -15.46
CA GLN A 8 33.54 -10.90 -16.04
C GLN A 8 32.41 -11.31 -15.07
N THR A 9 32.74 -11.76 -13.86
CA THR A 9 31.74 -12.10 -12.82
C THR A 9 31.37 -10.93 -11.91
N LYS A 10 32.13 -9.83 -11.93
CA LYS A 10 31.81 -8.62 -11.14
C LYS A 10 30.83 -7.70 -11.83
N GLU A 11 30.86 -7.58 -13.16
CA GLU A 11 29.91 -6.75 -13.91
C GLU A 11 28.50 -7.35 -14.01
N LYS A 12 28.33 -8.67 -13.82
CA LYS A 12 27.02 -9.31 -13.82
C LYS A 12 26.30 -9.35 -12.47
N ARG A 13 26.93 -8.86 -11.39
CA ARG A 13 26.34 -8.80 -10.04
C ARG A 13 25.83 -7.41 -9.64
N ALA A 14 25.94 -6.42 -10.50
CA ALA A 14 25.44 -5.06 -10.25
C ALA A 14 23.98 -4.83 -10.71
N ILE A 15 23.28 -5.87 -11.18
CA ILE A 15 21.87 -5.77 -11.62
C ILE A 15 20.89 -6.28 -10.55
N ASP A 16 21.38 -6.96 -9.49
CA ASP A 16 20.53 -7.56 -8.44
C ASP A 16 20.70 -6.89 -7.05
N SER A 17 21.35 -5.74 -6.94
CA SER A 17 21.43 -5.00 -5.67
C SER A 17 20.78 -3.63 -5.79
N GLU A 18 19.77 -3.42 -4.95
CA GLU A 18 18.93 -2.23 -4.80
C GLU A 18 17.73 -2.21 -5.75
N ALA A 19 16.68 -2.94 -5.38
CA ALA A 19 15.34 -2.40 -5.57
C ALA A 19 15.34 -1.02 -4.88
N PRO A 20 15.15 0.11 -5.61
CA PRO A 20 15.32 1.45 -5.04
C PRO A 20 14.31 1.81 -3.95
N PHE A 21 13.44 0.87 -3.57
CA PHE A 21 12.40 1.07 -2.59
C PHE A 21 12.18 -0.23 -1.80
N SER A 22 12.91 -0.39 -0.70
CA SER A 22 12.42 -1.26 0.38
C SER A 22 11.30 -0.49 1.11
N PRO A 23 10.10 -1.05 1.29
CA PRO A 23 9.06 -0.38 2.05
C PRO A 23 9.60 -0.11 3.46
N ALA A 24 9.35 1.07 4.01
CA ALA A 24 9.67 1.33 5.40
C ALA A 24 8.89 0.36 6.32
N ILE A 25 7.71 -0.10 5.85
CA ILE A 25 6.79 -0.99 6.56
C ILE A 25 6.06 -1.86 5.52
N ALA A 26 6.30 -3.17 5.52
CA ALA A 26 5.53 -4.10 4.71
C ALA A 26 4.12 -4.28 5.30
N GLY A 27 3.08 -4.25 4.47
CA GLY A 27 1.72 -4.68 4.84
C GLY A 27 0.71 -3.60 5.24
N GLN A 28 0.91 -2.36 4.82
CA GLN A 28 -0.02 -1.27 5.07
C GLN A 28 -1.31 -1.37 4.22
N LEU A 29 -1.19 -1.73 2.93
CA LEU A 29 -2.35 -2.12 2.11
C LEU A 29 -3.08 -3.34 2.70
N ASN A 30 -2.38 -4.17 3.50
CA ASN A 30 -2.96 -5.29 4.22
C ASN A 30 -3.86 -4.86 5.40
N ARG A 31 -4.28 -3.60 5.53
CA ARG A 31 -5.33 -3.20 6.48
C ARG A 31 -6.47 -2.39 5.85
N GLN A 32 -6.34 -2.03 4.58
CA GLN A 32 -7.36 -1.28 3.87
C GLN A 32 -8.56 -2.18 3.59
N GLY A 33 -9.74 -1.84 4.14
CA GLY A 33 -11.00 -2.61 3.99
C GLY A 33 -11.26 -3.69 4.98
N TYR A 34 -10.47 -3.74 6.05
CA TYR A 34 -10.74 -4.69 7.09
C TYR A 34 -11.97 -4.22 7.88
N GLU A 35 -12.97 -5.07 7.95
CA GLU A 35 -14.09 -4.88 8.87
C GLU A 35 -13.57 -5.00 10.31
N SER A 36 -14.10 -4.17 11.21
CA SER A 36 -13.74 -4.19 12.62
C SER A 36 -14.98 -4.29 13.50
N GLY A 37 -14.83 -4.97 14.63
CA GLY A 37 -15.76 -4.97 15.74
C GLY A 37 -15.08 -4.47 17.02
N GLU A 38 -15.70 -4.67 18.17
CA GLU A 38 -15.15 -4.24 19.47
C GLU A 38 -13.81 -4.95 19.80
N GLY A 39 -12.69 -4.32 19.41
CA GLY A 39 -11.34 -4.86 19.63
C GLY A 39 -10.94 -6.01 18.71
N TRP A 40 -11.74 -6.33 17.70
CA TRP A 40 -11.47 -7.41 16.75
C TRP A 40 -11.47 -6.90 15.32
N ILE A 41 -10.62 -7.50 14.51
CA ILE A 41 -10.62 -7.35 13.07
C ILE A 41 -11.31 -8.58 12.48
N LEU A 42 -12.33 -8.36 11.66
CA LEU A 42 -13.27 -9.38 11.17
C LEU A 42 -13.01 -9.82 9.72
N THR A 43 -12.01 -9.23 9.08
CA THR A 43 -11.54 -9.62 7.75
C THR A 43 -10.13 -10.20 7.88
N GLU A 44 -9.85 -11.32 7.23
CA GLU A 44 -8.48 -11.81 7.05
C GLU A 44 -8.45 -12.48 5.68
N PRO A 45 -8.06 -11.75 4.62
CA PRO A 45 -8.20 -12.21 3.25
C PRO A 45 -7.56 -13.57 2.97
N SER A 46 -6.47 -13.87 3.69
CA SER A 46 -5.79 -15.15 3.60
C SER A 46 -6.64 -16.33 4.07
N LEU A 47 -7.70 -16.07 4.86
CA LEU A 47 -8.56 -17.03 5.54
C LEU A 47 -10.04 -16.86 5.20
N ASP A 48 -10.44 -15.93 4.33
CA ASP A 48 -11.85 -15.66 3.99
C ASP A 48 -12.61 -16.90 3.47
N TYR A 49 -11.90 -17.86 2.85
CA TYR A 49 -12.47 -19.14 2.42
C TYR A 49 -12.98 -20.02 3.58
N LEU A 50 -12.62 -19.70 4.82
CA LEU A 50 -13.12 -20.34 6.03
C LEU A 50 -14.48 -19.76 6.49
N GLY A 51 -14.94 -18.67 5.87
CA GLY A 51 -16.12 -17.92 6.27
C GLY A 51 -15.78 -16.90 7.36
N SER A 52 -16.44 -16.98 8.51
CA SER A 52 -16.27 -15.98 9.57
C SER A 52 -14.95 -16.15 10.32
N VAL A 53 -14.05 -15.18 10.13
CA VAL A 53 -12.78 -15.07 10.82
C VAL A 53 -12.78 -13.84 11.71
N ALA A 54 -12.13 -13.92 12.87
CA ALA A 54 -11.86 -12.76 13.71
C ALA A 54 -10.43 -12.86 14.23
N TRP A 55 -9.69 -11.76 14.21
CA TRP A 55 -8.34 -11.72 14.75
C TRP A 55 -8.06 -10.42 15.48
N ALA A 56 -7.09 -10.48 16.37
CA ALA A 56 -6.63 -9.34 17.14
C ALA A 56 -5.13 -9.47 17.34
N GLU A 57 -4.48 -8.33 17.52
CA GLU A 57 -3.07 -8.25 17.79
C GLU A 57 -2.83 -7.39 19.02
N GLY A 58 -1.79 -7.72 19.78
CA GLY A 58 -1.42 -7.02 21.00
C GLY A 58 0.08 -6.86 21.07
N SER A 59 0.52 -5.69 21.52
CA SER A 59 1.93 -5.38 21.73
C SER A 59 2.13 -4.72 23.08
N TYR A 60 3.15 -5.17 23.81
CA TYR A 60 3.58 -4.54 25.05
C TYR A 60 5.07 -4.78 25.28
N LEU A 61 5.87 -3.72 25.36
CA LEU A 61 7.34 -3.80 25.42
C LEU A 61 7.91 -4.68 24.30
N SER A 62 8.55 -5.80 24.64
CA SER A 62 9.07 -6.78 23.68
C SER A 62 8.11 -7.95 23.44
N HIS A 63 6.89 -7.93 24.01
CA HIS A 63 5.89 -8.96 23.77
C HIS A 63 5.03 -8.61 22.56
N ARG A 64 4.82 -9.60 21.70
CA ARG A 64 3.87 -9.55 20.59
C ARG A 64 2.93 -10.73 20.73
N VAL A 65 1.63 -10.49 20.58
CA VAL A 65 0.59 -11.50 20.64
C VAL A 65 -0.32 -11.33 19.43
N VAL A 66 -0.68 -12.44 18.80
CA VAL A 66 -1.68 -12.49 17.76
C VAL A 66 -2.68 -13.59 18.11
N VAL A 67 -3.96 -13.28 18.00
CA VAL A 67 -5.06 -14.22 18.16
C VAL A 67 -5.83 -14.27 16.84
N ILE A 68 -6.07 -15.46 16.31
CA ILE A 68 -6.87 -15.66 15.09
C ILE A 68 -7.91 -16.74 15.39
N LEU A 69 -9.17 -16.49 15.06
CA LEU A 69 -10.32 -17.36 15.29
C LEU A 69 -10.98 -17.69 13.95
N ALA A 70 -10.95 -18.96 13.55
CA ALA A 70 -11.77 -19.50 12.47
C ALA A 70 -13.09 -20.00 13.08
N ARG A 71 -14.06 -19.09 13.21
CA ARG A 71 -15.24 -19.27 14.07
C ARG A 71 -16.15 -20.39 13.59
N ASN A 72 -16.31 -20.55 12.28
CA ASN A 72 -17.15 -21.59 11.70
C ASN A 72 -16.61 -23.00 11.99
N GLN A 73 -15.29 -23.13 12.14
CA GLN A 73 -14.62 -24.39 12.43
C GLN A 73 -14.41 -24.61 13.94
N ASN A 74 -14.80 -23.64 14.78
CA ASN A 74 -14.52 -23.61 16.22
C ASN A 74 -13.03 -23.80 16.55
N VAL A 75 -12.15 -23.24 15.71
CA VAL A 75 -10.70 -23.29 15.89
C VAL A 75 -10.17 -21.89 16.14
N GLY A 76 -9.23 -21.77 17.08
CA GLY A 76 -8.47 -20.57 17.29
C GLY A 76 -7.00 -20.89 17.46
N ILE A 77 -6.15 -19.93 17.14
CA ILE A 77 -4.73 -19.96 17.42
C ILE A 77 -4.33 -18.70 18.16
N VAL A 78 -3.52 -18.87 19.20
CA VAL A 78 -2.86 -17.79 19.92
C VAL A 78 -1.37 -17.99 19.75
N LEU A 79 -0.70 -16.96 19.25
CA LEU A 79 0.73 -16.91 19.14
C LEU A 79 1.25 -15.78 20.00
N ALA A 80 2.24 -16.07 20.83
CA ALA A 80 2.90 -15.07 21.66
C ALA A 80 4.41 -15.24 21.54
N GLY A 81 5.13 -14.13 21.37
CA GLY A 81 6.57 -14.11 21.22
C GLY A 81 7.20 -12.95 21.97
N ASN A 82 8.45 -13.15 22.41
CA ASN A 82 9.32 -12.07 22.85
C ASN A 82 10.09 -11.56 21.63
N ILE A 83 9.52 -10.56 20.95
CA ILE A 83 10.04 -9.96 19.73
C ILE A 83 10.19 -8.45 19.98
N TYR A 84 11.43 -8.00 20.08
CA TYR A 84 11.77 -6.58 20.25
C TYR A 84 11.42 -5.75 19.02
N ASP A 85 11.48 -6.35 17.84
CA ASP A 85 11.06 -5.72 16.61
C ASP A 85 9.55 -5.45 16.62
N GLN A 86 9.17 -4.20 16.43
CA GLN A 86 7.77 -3.78 16.30
C GLN A 86 7.07 -4.47 15.12
N TRP A 87 7.81 -4.81 14.06
CA TRP A 87 7.29 -5.49 12.87
C TRP A 87 7.16 -7.00 13.03
N GLY A 88 7.73 -7.55 14.10
CA GLY A 88 7.66 -8.97 14.40
C GLY A 88 6.23 -9.51 14.54
N ILE A 89 5.25 -8.64 14.81
CA ILE A 89 3.83 -9.02 14.90
C ILE A 89 3.26 -9.49 13.56
N ASN A 90 3.70 -8.91 12.44
CA ASN A 90 3.27 -9.33 11.10
C ASN A 90 3.80 -10.73 10.79
N ALA A 91 5.08 -10.97 11.05
CA ALA A 91 5.68 -12.30 10.90
C ALA A 91 4.99 -13.34 11.80
N LEU A 92 4.65 -12.96 13.03
CA LEU A 92 3.91 -13.83 13.95
C LEU A 92 2.51 -14.17 13.40
N ARG A 93 1.79 -13.17 12.87
CA ARG A 93 0.49 -13.39 12.21
C ARG A 93 0.60 -14.32 11.01
N ASP A 94 1.57 -14.09 10.13
CA ASP A 94 1.79 -14.93 8.93
C ASP A 94 2.08 -16.38 9.29
N ILE A 95 2.86 -16.61 10.35
CA ILE A 95 3.08 -17.95 10.90
C ILE A 95 1.76 -18.55 11.40
N GLY A 96 0.95 -17.77 12.12
CA GLY A 96 -0.36 -18.20 12.61
C GLY A 96 -1.33 -18.59 11.51
N ILE A 97 -1.42 -17.78 10.47
CA ILE A 97 -2.19 -18.06 9.26
C ILE A 97 -1.73 -19.37 8.63
N LYS A 98 -0.41 -19.58 8.45
CA LYS A 98 0.14 -20.81 7.86
C LYS A 98 -0.18 -22.05 8.69
N ILE A 99 -0.02 -21.98 10.01
CA ILE A 99 -0.36 -23.09 10.92
C ILE A 99 -1.85 -23.40 10.84
N LEU A 100 -2.69 -22.36 10.91
CA LEU A 100 -4.14 -22.51 10.89
C LEU A 100 -4.62 -23.12 9.56
N LYS A 101 -4.13 -22.61 8.41
CA LYS A 101 -4.42 -23.18 7.08
C LYS A 101 -4.13 -24.68 7.03
N ARG A 102 -2.94 -25.09 7.49
CA ARG A 102 -2.51 -26.49 7.50
C ARG A 102 -3.36 -27.35 8.45
N TYR A 103 -3.63 -26.86 9.66
CA TYR A 103 -4.48 -27.57 10.61
C TYR A 103 -5.89 -27.78 10.07
N ILE A 104 -6.48 -26.73 9.47
CA ILE A 104 -7.81 -26.81 8.87
C ILE A 104 -7.86 -27.81 7.71
N GLU A 105 -6.85 -27.77 6.83
CA GLU A 105 -6.73 -28.73 5.74
C GLU A 105 -6.65 -30.18 6.26
N GLU A 106 -5.82 -30.44 7.27
CA GLU A 106 -5.62 -31.77 7.82
C GLU A 106 -6.86 -32.30 8.57
N GLN A 107 -7.51 -31.47 9.39
CA GLN A 107 -8.61 -31.89 10.27
C GLN A 107 -9.99 -31.78 9.62
N PHE A 108 -10.26 -30.71 8.87
CA PHE A 108 -11.57 -30.43 8.29
C PHE A 108 -11.65 -30.77 6.80
N LYS A 109 -10.52 -31.14 6.17
CA LYS A 109 -10.44 -31.45 4.72
C LYS A 109 -10.87 -30.27 3.84
N ILE A 110 -10.68 -29.05 4.34
CA ILE A 110 -10.93 -27.81 3.59
C ILE A 110 -9.56 -27.28 3.12
N PRO A 111 -9.18 -27.50 1.85
CA PRO A 111 -7.91 -27.01 1.34
C PRO A 111 -7.90 -25.48 1.23
N PRO A 112 -6.75 -24.81 1.45
CA PRO A 112 -6.63 -23.40 1.13
C PRO A 112 -6.79 -23.18 -0.38
N PRO A 113 -7.36 -22.04 -0.82
CA PRO A 113 -7.40 -21.69 -2.23
C PRO A 113 -5.97 -21.56 -2.76
N SER A 114 -5.71 -22.13 -3.93
CA SER A 114 -4.45 -21.98 -4.64
C SER A 114 -4.50 -20.77 -5.56
N PHE A 115 -3.49 -19.91 -5.51
CA PHE A 115 -3.32 -18.85 -6.50
C PHE A 115 -3.15 -19.45 -7.90
N SER A 116 -3.97 -19.01 -8.85
CA SER A 116 -3.85 -19.39 -10.25
C SER A 116 -3.34 -18.18 -11.03
N ARG A 117 -2.08 -18.23 -11.46
CA ARG A 117 -1.49 -17.19 -12.29
C ARG A 117 -2.27 -17.07 -13.60
N PRO A 118 -2.78 -15.88 -13.96
CA PRO A 118 -3.42 -15.67 -15.26
C PRO A 118 -2.41 -15.82 -16.40
N GLU A 119 -2.88 -16.33 -17.54
CA GLU A 119 -2.09 -16.31 -18.78
C GLU A 119 -1.90 -14.87 -19.26
N VAL A 120 -0.71 -14.53 -19.72
CA VAL A 120 -0.44 -13.22 -20.32
C VAL A 120 -0.99 -13.21 -21.75
N ARG A 121 -1.95 -12.34 -22.01
CA ARG A 121 -2.62 -12.15 -23.30
C ARG A 121 -2.45 -10.72 -23.77
N GLU A 122 -2.52 -10.51 -25.08
CA GLU A 122 -2.52 -9.17 -25.65
C GLU A 122 -3.64 -8.31 -25.04
N ILE A 123 -3.30 -7.07 -24.67
CA ILE A 123 -4.25 -6.12 -24.10
C ILE A 123 -4.99 -5.42 -25.25
N PRO A 124 -6.31 -5.54 -25.37
CA PRO A 124 -7.06 -4.82 -26.39
C PRO A 124 -6.91 -3.29 -26.23
N ALA A 125 -6.81 -2.57 -27.34
CA ALA A 125 -6.49 -1.14 -27.34
C ALA A 125 -7.56 -0.26 -26.63
N ASP A 126 -8.82 -0.70 -26.65
CA ASP A 126 -9.97 -0.05 -26.02
C ASP A 126 -10.01 -0.22 -24.50
N VAL A 127 -9.30 -1.22 -23.95
CA VAL A 127 -9.24 -1.48 -22.51
C VAL A 127 -7.84 -1.28 -21.93
N SER A 128 -6.92 -0.69 -22.70
CA SER A 128 -5.57 -0.36 -22.24
C SER A 128 -5.58 0.95 -21.44
N PRO A 129 -5.20 0.95 -20.15
CA PRO A 129 -5.09 2.19 -19.39
C PRO A 129 -4.00 3.08 -19.96
N GLN A 130 -4.17 4.40 -19.89
CA GLN A 130 -3.07 5.29 -20.21
C GLN A 130 -2.01 5.22 -19.10
N PRO A 131 -0.72 5.00 -19.42
CA PRO A 131 0.35 5.11 -18.44
C PRO A 131 0.36 6.49 -17.77
N GLY A 132 0.73 6.52 -16.49
CA GLY A 132 0.89 7.76 -15.73
C GLY A 132 0.35 7.69 -14.31
N LEU A 133 0.16 8.87 -13.73
CA LEU A 133 -0.34 9.04 -12.36
C LEU A 133 -1.85 8.98 -12.30
N TYR A 134 -2.36 8.35 -11.25
CA TYR A 134 -3.75 8.36 -10.85
C TYR A 134 -3.82 8.60 -9.35
N ALA A 135 -4.91 9.21 -8.89
CA ALA A 135 -5.11 9.49 -7.49
C ALA A 135 -6.57 9.28 -7.09
N SER A 136 -6.77 9.02 -5.81
CA SER A 136 -8.05 9.02 -5.12
C SER A 136 -7.86 9.54 -3.70
N SER A 137 -8.93 9.66 -2.92
CA SER A 137 -8.83 9.95 -1.48
C SER A 137 -8.08 8.85 -0.71
N GLN A 138 -7.95 7.65 -1.28
CA GLN A 138 -7.24 6.52 -0.68
C GLN A 138 -5.72 6.53 -0.96
N GLY A 139 -5.24 7.45 -1.78
CA GLY A 139 -3.84 7.62 -2.10
C GLY A 139 -3.57 7.69 -3.61
N VAL A 140 -2.30 7.48 -3.95
CA VAL A 140 -1.75 7.69 -5.29
C VAL A 140 -1.29 6.37 -5.90
N ALA A 141 -1.54 6.19 -7.20
CA ALA A 141 -1.01 5.10 -7.98
C ALA A 141 -0.34 5.56 -9.27
N ILE A 142 0.74 4.88 -9.64
CA ILE A 142 1.43 5.03 -10.90
C ILE A 142 1.17 3.78 -11.73
N VAL A 143 0.64 3.97 -12.94
CA VAL A 143 0.34 2.90 -13.89
C VAL A 143 1.36 2.91 -15.02
N GLY A 144 1.94 1.75 -15.31
CA GLY A 144 2.70 1.49 -16.52
C GLY A 144 1.99 0.46 -17.40
N VAL A 145 2.27 0.48 -18.71
CA VAL A 145 1.79 -0.53 -19.66
C VAL A 145 2.96 -0.95 -20.53
N GLY A 146 3.22 -2.25 -20.62
CA GLY A 146 4.29 -2.81 -21.43
C GLY A 146 4.31 -4.34 -21.37
N ASN A 147 4.83 -4.98 -22.41
CA ASN A 147 4.91 -6.45 -22.50
C ASN A 147 3.58 -7.17 -22.23
N ASN A 148 2.45 -6.59 -22.69
CA ASN A 148 1.10 -7.09 -22.44
C ASN A 148 0.71 -7.19 -20.95
N LEU A 149 1.36 -6.40 -20.11
CA LEU A 149 1.08 -6.28 -18.69
C LEU A 149 0.77 -4.82 -18.32
N VAL A 150 -0.07 -4.68 -17.31
CA VAL A 150 -0.27 -3.41 -16.61
C VAL A 150 0.54 -3.49 -15.32
N THR A 151 1.40 -2.52 -15.06
CA THR A 151 2.12 -2.39 -13.80
C THR A 151 1.44 -1.33 -12.94
N LEU A 152 1.29 -1.61 -11.65
CA LEU A 152 0.72 -0.69 -10.68
C LEU A 152 1.70 -0.50 -9.53
N LYS A 153 2.07 0.74 -9.26
CA LYS A 153 2.72 1.14 -8.01
C LYS A 153 1.75 1.96 -7.18
N CYS A 154 1.33 1.50 -6.01
CA CYS A 154 0.35 2.18 -5.16
C CYS A 154 0.79 2.08 -3.70
N ASN A 155 0.88 3.20 -2.97
CA ASN A 155 1.36 3.24 -1.58
C ASN A 155 2.66 2.41 -1.39
N ARG A 156 3.62 2.58 -2.31
CA ARG A 156 4.90 1.84 -2.38
C ARG A 156 4.82 0.33 -2.63
N ALA A 157 3.64 -0.28 -2.73
CA ALA A 157 3.49 -1.62 -3.25
C ALA A 157 3.63 -1.64 -4.77
N TYR A 158 4.06 -2.78 -5.32
CA TYR A 158 4.19 -3.01 -6.76
C TYR A 158 3.50 -4.31 -7.13
N SER A 159 2.70 -4.30 -8.19
CA SER A 159 2.08 -5.49 -8.76
C SER A 159 2.01 -5.39 -10.29
N GLU A 160 2.08 -6.53 -10.94
CA GLU A 160 1.87 -6.69 -12.38
C GLU A 160 0.54 -7.40 -12.59
N PHE A 161 -0.21 -6.97 -13.60
CA PHE A 161 -1.52 -7.52 -13.92
C PHE A 161 -1.58 -7.94 -15.38
N ALA A 162 -2.11 -9.14 -15.61
CA ALA A 162 -2.42 -9.65 -16.93
C ALA A 162 -3.89 -9.41 -17.25
N PHE A 163 -4.16 -9.12 -18.52
CA PHE A 163 -5.53 -9.02 -19.02
C PHE A 163 -6.28 -10.35 -18.87
N SER A 164 -7.49 -10.29 -18.33
CA SER A 164 -8.34 -11.48 -18.14
C SER A 164 -9.47 -11.51 -19.16
N THR A 165 -10.55 -10.77 -18.91
CA THR A 165 -11.73 -10.64 -19.78
C THR A 165 -12.42 -9.29 -19.53
N GLY A 166 -13.16 -8.78 -20.52
CA GLY A 166 -13.87 -7.50 -20.39
C GLY A 166 -12.90 -6.34 -20.17
N GLU A 167 -13.07 -5.59 -19.08
CA GLU A 167 -12.16 -4.51 -18.66
C GLU A 167 -11.26 -4.90 -17.47
N SER A 168 -11.15 -6.20 -17.17
CA SER A 168 -10.53 -6.70 -15.94
C SER A 168 -9.13 -7.26 -16.13
N PHE A 169 -8.26 -6.94 -15.16
CA PHE A 169 -6.88 -7.38 -15.07
C PHE A 169 -6.63 -8.05 -13.71
N LEU A 170 -5.96 -9.19 -13.73
CA LEU A 170 -5.69 -10.00 -12.55
C LEU A 170 -4.19 -10.02 -12.23
N PRO A 171 -3.80 -10.02 -10.95
CA PRO A 171 -2.39 -10.01 -10.56
C PRO A 171 -1.68 -11.26 -11.08
N THR A 172 -0.43 -11.11 -11.51
CA THR A 172 0.39 -12.23 -12.02
C THR A 172 1.12 -12.99 -10.92
N THR A 173 1.16 -12.43 -9.71
CA THR A 173 1.70 -13.02 -8.49
C THR A 173 0.70 -12.92 -7.35
N GLU A 174 0.82 -13.79 -6.35
CA GLU A 174 0.01 -13.67 -5.14
C GLU A 174 0.43 -12.42 -4.37
N ASN A 175 -0.50 -11.47 -4.20
CA ASN A 175 -0.30 -10.21 -3.50
C ASN A 175 -1.64 -9.67 -2.95
N GLU A 176 -1.64 -8.48 -2.36
CA GLU A 176 -2.80 -7.84 -1.71
C GLU A 176 -3.91 -7.39 -2.67
N PHE A 177 -3.61 -7.27 -3.97
CA PHE A 177 -4.56 -6.85 -4.98
C PHE A 177 -5.36 -8.04 -5.47
N ARG A 178 -6.66 -7.82 -5.67
CA ARG A 178 -7.58 -8.81 -6.23
C ARG A 178 -7.75 -8.61 -7.73
N GLU A 179 -7.98 -7.37 -8.13
CA GLU A 179 -8.33 -7.00 -9.49
C GLU A 179 -8.02 -5.53 -9.74
N LEU A 180 -7.61 -5.22 -10.97
CA LEU A 180 -7.65 -3.89 -11.52
C LEU A 180 -8.68 -3.88 -12.65
N LYS A 181 -9.70 -3.02 -12.55
CA LYS A 181 -10.76 -2.91 -13.56
C LYS A 181 -10.73 -1.53 -14.22
N ILE A 182 -10.54 -1.50 -15.54
CA ILE A 182 -10.59 -0.26 -16.31
C ILE A 182 -12.03 0.21 -16.43
N ILE A 183 -12.25 1.50 -16.18
CA ILE A 183 -13.57 2.14 -16.33
C ILE A 183 -13.59 2.94 -17.62
N ASP A 184 -12.54 3.74 -17.83
CA ASP A 184 -12.28 4.47 -19.06
C ASP A 184 -10.77 4.75 -19.19
N SER A 185 -10.37 5.50 -20.22
CA SER A 185 -8.96 5.79 -20.49
C SER A 185 -8.27 6.65 -19.41
N ALA A 186 -9.03 7.30 -18.53
CA ALA A 186 -8.54 8.20 -17.49
C ALA A 186 -8.89 7.71 -16.07
N SER A 187 -9.49 6.54 -15.91
CA SER A 187 -9.86 6.01 -14.60
C SER A 187 -9.95 4.49 -14.54
N PHE A 188 -9.66 3.96 -13.37
CA PHE A 188 -9.76 2.53 -13.07
C PHE A 188 -10.14 2.31 -11.61
N LEU A 189 -10.68 1.14 -11.34
CA LEU A 189 -10.99 0.66 -10.00
C LEU A 189 -9.89 -0.31 -9.55
N ILE A 190 -9.30 -0.05 -8.39
CA ILE A 190 -8.48 -1.05 -7.68
C ILE A 190 -9.40 -1.79 -6.72
N ARG A 191 -9.32 -3.12 -6.73
CA ARG A 191 -9.92 -3.97 -5.70
C ARG A 191 -8.84 -4.72 -4.94
N TRP A 192 -8.91 -4.67 -3.62
CA TRP A 192 -8.03 -5.46 -2.75
C TRP A 192 -8.69 -6.78 -2.38
N ASN A 193 -7.90 -7.76 -1.92
CA ASN A 193 -8.43 -9.04 -1.45
C ASN A 193 -9.38 -8.89 -0.25
N THR A 194 -9.29 -7.77 0.47
CA THR A 194 -10.18 -7.39 1.57
C THR A 194 -11.59 -6.97 1.12
N GLY A 195 -11.79 -6.72 -0.16
CA GLY A 195 -13.03 -6.16 -0.69
C GLY A 195 -13.08 -4.63 -0.74
N THR A 196 -12.05 -3.91 -0.26
CA THR A 196 -11.98 -2.45 -0.52
C THR A 196 -11.93 -2.20 -2.01
N GLU A 197 -12.55 -1.09 -2.41
CA GLU A 197 -12.38 -0.53 -3.74
C GLU A 197 -11.90 0.92 -3.66
N ALA A 198 -11.06 1.32 -4.61
CA ALA A 198 -10.68 2.71 -4.81
C ALA A 198 -10.80 3.07 -6.28
N LEU A 199 -11.66 4.05 -6.59
CA LEU A 199 -11.75 4.61 -7.92
C LEU A 199 -10.60 5.61 -8.11
N MET A 200 -9.61 5.18 -8.87
CA MET A 200 -8.44 5.97 -9.22
C MET A 200 -8.72 6.77 -10.47
N ARG A 201 -8.42 8.07 -10.43
CA ARG A 201 -8.64 8.98 -11.56
C ARG A 201 -7.36 9.70 -11.90
N ARG A 202 -7.11 9.89 -13.19
CA ARG A 202 -5.99 10.69 -13.69
C ARG A 202 -6.22 12.15 -13.28
N PRO A 203 -5.32 12.77 -12.51
CA PRO A 203 -5.45 14.18 -12.17
C PRO A 203 -5.22 15.06 -13.40
N SER A 204 -5.92 16.19 -13.46
CA SER A 204 -5.72 17.20 -14.49
C SER A 204 -4.54 18.10 -14.14
N PHE A 205 -3.38 17.87 -14.75
CA PHE A 205 -2.15 18.63 -14.47
C PHE A 205 -2.14 20.07 -14.96
N THR A 206 -3.15 20.50 -15.72
CA THR A 206 -3.29 21.90 -16.16
C THR A 206 -3.38 22.91 -15.01
N HIS A 207 -3.66 22.46 -13.79
CA HIS A 207 -3.80 23.31 -12.61
C HIS A 207 -2.78 23.01 -11.49
N TYR A 208 -1.85 22.06 -11.68
CA TYR A 208 -0.91 21.64 -10.65
C TYR A 208 0.52 22.04 -11.04
N SER A 209 0.84 23.32 -10.85
CA SER A 209 2.20 23.82 -10.99
C SER A 209 2.51 24.73 -9.82
N PHE A 210 3.18 24.19 -8.81
CA PHE A 210 3.62 24.96 -7.64
C PHE A 210 4.44 26.17 -8.08
N ILE A 211 3.99 27.36 -7.68
CA ILE A 211 4.76 28.60 -7.85
C ILE A 211 6.05 28.54 -7.02
N VAL A 212 5.94 28.02 -5.79
CA VAL A 212 7.08 27.68 -4.93
C VAL A 212 7.06 26.16 -4.70
N PRO A 213 7.98 25.39 -5.31
CA PRO A 213 7.98 23.94 -5.15
C PRO A 213 8.38 23.55 -3.72
N PRO A 214 7.68 22.57 -3.10
CA PRO A 214 8.09 22.03 -1.82
C PRO A 214 9.43 21.29 -1.99
N ARG A 215 10.32 21.38 -0.99
CA ARG A 215 11.55 20.61 -1.01
C ARG A 215 11.27 19.13 -0.78
N GLU A 216 11.97 18.27 -1.49
CA GLU A 216 11.97 16.85 -1.17
C GLU A 216 12.68 16.61 0.16
N GLY A 217 12.19 15.64 0.93
CA GLY A 217 12.86 15.22 2.15
C GLY A 217 11.91 14.80 3.26
N THR A 218 12.51 14.61 4.43
CA THR A 218 11.85 14.18 5.65
C THR A 218 11.68 15.37 6.60
N TYR A 219 10.43 15.66 6.94
CA TYR A 219 10.01 16.77 7.79
C TYR A 219 9.60 16.25 9.15
N ARG A 220 9.82 17.03 10.21
CA ARG A 220 9.31 16.72 11.55
C ARG A 220 8.05 17.53 11.83
N PRO A 221 7.03 16.95 12.50
CA PRO A 221 5.89 17.72 12.98
C PRO A 221 6.32 18.74 14.04
N ASP A 222 5.58 19.85 14.12
CA ASP A 222 5.60 20.69 15.32
C ASP A 222 5.13 19.84 16.52
N ALA A 223 5.78 20.01 17.67
CA ALA A 223 5.64 19.12 18.84
C ALA A 223 4.19 18.95 19.34
N GLU A 224 3.29 19.90 19.07
CA GLU A 224 1.89 19.87 19.47
C GLU A 224 0.98 19.09 18.50
N ALA A 225 1.42 18.81 17.26
CA ALA A 225 0.58 18.23 16.21
C ALA A 225 0.66 16.71 16.09
N SER A 226 1.63 16.05 16.74
CA SER A 226 1.99 14.65 16.46
C SER A 226 1.17 13.61 17.21
N GLY A 227 0.36 13.98 18.21
CA GLY A 227 -0.54 13.05 18.90
C GLY A 227 0.11 11.76 19.44
N GLY A 228 1.44 11.72 19.54
CA GLY A 228 2.23 10.56 19.97
C GLY A 228 2.44 9.44 18.95
N TRP A 229 2.07 9.57 17.67
CA TRP A 229 2.28 8.50 16.66
C TRP A 229 2.96 9.02 15.39
N SER A 230 4.19 8.55 15.16
CA SER A 230 5.08 8.76 14.01
C SER A 230 5.67 10.17 13.79
N ASP A 231 7.01 10.20 13.85
CA ASP A 231 7.89 11.36 14.05
C ASP A 231 8.31 12.12 12.78
N PHE A 232 7.69 11.86 11.63
CA PHE A 232 8.09 12.52 10.39
C PHE A 232 7.08 12.38 9.24
N TRP A 233 7.14 13.33 8.31
CA TRP A 233 6.45 13.31 7.03
C TRP A 233 7.48 13.27 5.91
N VAL A 234 7.16 12.62 4.81
CA VAL A 234 8.06 12.54 3.65
C VAL A 234 7.38 13.17 2.45
N ILE A 235 8.05 14.14 1.84
CA ILE A 235 7.67 14.71 0.54
C ILE A 235 8.64 14.21 -0.51
N ALA A 236 8.09 13.67 -1.60
CA ALA A 236 8.84 13.20 -2.75
C ALA A 236 8.34 13.89 -4.03
N SER A 237 9.25 14.16 -4.97
CA SER A 237 8.93 14.65 -6.30
C SER A 237 8.91 13.50 -7.29
N HIS A 238 7.98 13.59 -8.23
CA HIS A 238 7.84 12.65 -9.34
C HIS A 238 7.76 13.41 -10.66
N SER A 239 8.77 14.24 -10.91
CA SER A 239 8.91 15.13 -12.06
C SER A 239 7.86 16.26 -12.13
N GLN A 240 6.58 15.91 -12.27
CA GLN A 240 5.47 16.87 -12.48
C GLN A 240 4.55 17.02 -11.28
N TYR A 241 4.75 16.24 -10.22
CA TYR A 241 3.89 16.26 -9.05
C TYR A 241 4.68 15.92 -7.79
N PHE A 242 4.10 16.28 -6.66
CA PHE A 242 4.64 15.97 -5.34
C PHE A 242 3.66 15.08 -4.60
N THR A 243 4.21 14.14 -3.84
CA THR A 243 3.43 13.33 -2.92
C THR A 243 3.86 13.58 -1.49
N ILE A 244 2.95 13.32 -0.57
CA ILE A 244 3.22 13.36 0.86
C ILE A 244 2.79 12.06 1.52
N SER A 245 3.61 11.57 2.44
CA SER A 245 3.30 10.39 3.26
C SER A 245 3.66 10.65 4.72
N GLY A 246 2.91 10.04 5.63
CA GLY A 246 3.05 10.24 7.07
C GLY A 246 3.00 8.93 7.86
N GLY A 247 2.57 9.01 9.12
CA GLY A 247 2.51 7.86 10.02
C GLY A 247 1.50 6.78 9.66
N ASP A 248 0.48 7.11 8.86
CA ASP A 248 -0.41 6.13 8.24
C ASP A 248 0.22 5.43 7.03
N MET A 249 1.43 5.87 6.64
CA MET A 249 2.26 5.37 5.54
C MET A 249 1.62 5.51 4.16
N LYS A 250 0.43 6.13 4.04
CA LYS A 250 -0.29 6.29 2.78
C LYS A 250 0.40 7.40 2.00
N GLU A 251 0.45 7.27 0.68
CA GLU A 251 1.01 8.28 -0.20
C GLU A 251 -0.13 9.07 -0.85
N TYR A 252 -0.17 10.37 -0.57
CA TYR A 252 -1.22 11.27 -1.02
C TYR A 252 -0.68 12.29 -1.99
N LEU A 253 -1.53 12.77 -2.89
CA LEU A 253 -1.18 13.81 -3.84
C LEU A 253 -1.21 15.17 -3.15
N LEU A 254 -0.12 15.92 -3.24
CA LEU A 254 -0.09 17.33 -2.89
C LEU A 254 -0.65 18.15 -4.05
N LEU A 255 -1.64 18.99 -3.75
CA LEU A 255 -2.34 19.82 -4.72
C LEU A 255 -2.03 21.29 -4.42
N ASP A 256 -1.59 22.04 -5.42
CA ASP A 256 -1.44 23.49 -5.24
C ASP A 256 -2.82 24.11 -4.92
N SER A 257 -2.88 24.94 -3.89
CA SER A 257 -4.08 25.68 -3.49
C SER A 257 -3.84 27.19 -3.50
N SER A 258 -2.61 27.62 -3.24
CA SER A 258 -2.17 29.00 -3.36
C SER A 258 -0.64 29.05 -3.42
N PRO A 259 -0.03 30.19 -3.78
CA PRO A 259 1.42 30.33 -3.90
C PRO A 259 2.27 29.82 -2.71
N THR A 260 1.68 29.76 -1.51
CA THR A 260 2.34 29.31 -0.27
C THR A 260 1.56 28.21 0.47
N THR A 261 0.55 27.61 -0.14
CA THR A 261 -0.27 26.55 0.50
C THR A 261 -0.58 25.42 -0.47
N ALA A 262 -0.46 24.19 0.04
CA ALA A 262 -0.92 23.00 -0.65
C ALA A 262 -2.08 22.33 0.10
N GLY A 263 -3.04 21.82 -0.67
CA GLY A 263 -4.03 20.85 -0.23
C GLY A 263 -3.49 19.43 -0.36
N ILE A 264 -4.17 18.48 0.29
CA ILE A 264 -3.84 17.05 0.25
C ILE A 264 -5.10 16.30 -0.20
N LEU A 265 -4.99 15.50 -1.26
CA LEU A 265 -6.08 14.61 -1.64
C LEU A 265 -6.08 13.38 -0.73
N CYS A 266 -6.95 13.38 0.29
CA CYS A 266 -7.05 12.33 1.31
C CYS A 266 -8.51 12.12 1.78
N ASP A 267 -8.76 11.08 2.57
CA ASP A 267 -10.04 10.80 3.25
C ASP A 267 -9.98 11.16 4.74
N ASP A 268 -11.10 11.01 5.44
CA ASP A 268 -11.23 11.27 6.89
C ASP A 268 -10.46 10.27 7.78
N GLY A 269 -10.11 9.11 7.24
CA GLY A 269 -9.23 8.14 7.87
C GLY A 269 -7.73 8.48 7.79
N SER A 270 -7.35 9.51 7.04
CA SER A 270 -5.96 9.95 6.87
C SER A 270 -5.43 10.76 8.05
N VAL A 271 -4.14 10.60 8.37
CA VAL A 271 -3.45 11.51 9.32
C VAL A 271 -3.36 12.96 8.83
N PHE A 272 -3.56 13.15 7.52
CA PHE A 272 -3.58 14.46 6.88
C PHE A 272 -4.99 15.07 6.79
N PHE A 273 -6.03 14.37 7.22
CA PHE A 273 -7.38 14.91 7.19
C PHE A 273 -7.49 16.17 8.06
N GLY A 274 -8.07 17.23 7.50
CA GLY A 274 -8.20 18.52 8.19
C GLY A 274 -6.87 19.24 8.44
N LYS A 275 -5.77 18.82 7.79
CA LYS A 275 -4.47 19.48 7.86
C LYS A 275 -4.27 20.43 6.69
N GLN A 276 -3.49 21.48 6.92
CA GLN A 276 -3.03 22.42 5.89
C GLN A 276 -1.51 22.32 5.75
N VAL A 277 -1.03 22.22 4.52
CA VAL A 277 0.40 22.23 4.18
C VAL A 277 0.80 23.64 3.78
N LEU A 278 1.70 24.25 4.53
CA LEU A 278 2.28 25.55 4.22
C LEU A 278 3.64 25.34 3.55
N ILE A 279 3.87 26.06 2.46
CA ILE A 279 5.15 26.09 1.75
C ILE A 279 5.70 27.50 1.88
N ASP A 280 6.81 27.65 2.60
CA ASP A 280 7.45 28.95 2.75
C ASP A 280 8.19 29.36 1.45
N PRO A 281 8.57 30.65 1.30
CA PRO A 281 9.32 31.09 0.11
C PRO A 281 10.68 30.43 -0.10
N SER A 282 11.24 29.78 0.94
CA SER A 282 12.47 28.99 0.84
C SER A 282 12.22 27.57 0.32
N GLY A 283 10.97 27.12 0.27
CA GLY A 283 10.55 25.76 -0.06
C GLY A 283 10.45 24.83 1.15
N THR A 284 10.61 25.35 2.37
CA THR A 284 10.41 24.58 3.61
C THR A 284 8.92 24.36 3.82
N VAL A 285 8.57 23.14 4.26
CA VAL A 285 7.19 22.74 4.49
C VAL A 285 6.90 22.64 5.99
N SER A 286 5.74 23.17 6.38
CA SER A 286 5.14 22.92 7.70
C SER A 286 3.71 22.44 7.52
N ILE A 287 3.24 21.55 8.39
CA ILE A 287 1.86 21.05 8.36
C ILE A 287 1.23 21.36 9.71
N ARG A 288 0.07 22.01 9.65
CA ARG A 288 -0.69 22.41 10.83
C ARG A 288 -2.13 21.93 10.73
N SER A 289 -2.77 21.74 11.87
CA SER A 289 -4.22 21.56 11.90
C SER A 289 -4.88 22.86 11.43
N VAL A 290 -5.92 22.76 10.60
CA VAL A 290 -6.78 23.92 10.33
C VAL A 290 -7.54 24.21 11.61
N SER A 291 -7.30 25.36 12.24
CA SER A 291 -8.10 25.79 13.38
C SER A 291 -9.52 26.02 12.89
N SER A 292 -10.46 25.24 13.42
CA SER A 292 -11.88 25.53 13.29
C SER A 292 -12.21 26.69 14.23
N ASP A 293 -11.81 27.92 13.87
CA ASP A 293 -12.40 29.12 14.47
C ASP A 293 -12.63 30.19 13.37
N PRO A 294 -13.82 30.82 13.37
CA PRO A 294 -14.26 31.77 12.34
C PRO A 294 -13.54 33.12 12.37
#